data_AF-A0A0M9E800-F1
#
_entry.id   AF-A0A0M9E800-F1
#
_cell.length_a   1.000
_cell.length_b   1.000
_cell.length_c   1.000
_cell.angle_alpha   90.00
_cell.angle_beta   90.00
_cell.angle_gamma   90.00
#
_symmetry.space_group_name_H-M   'P 1'
#
loop_
_entity.id
_entity.type
_entity.pdbx_description
1 polymer ?
#
loop_
_entity_poly.entity_id
_entity_poly.type
_entity_poly.pdbx_seq_one_letter_code
_entity_poly.pdbx_strand_id
1 'polypeptide(L)'
;IYSYLTSERPHTKSRYVFVSQLKPYERLKHRSIGNVAVQIMKVAGIRQSKGDRKGFHIFRHHFATALLGNGIPQPVISRTLGHTSSVSLESYLKADFPHLKECSINIERFPVAKEVFSHE
;
A
#
# COMPACT_ATOMS: atom_id res chain seq x y z
N ILE A 1 16.26 6.11 2.59
CA ILE A 1 16.86 6.34 1.24
C ILE A 1 18.26 6.96 1.33
N TYR A 2 18.47 7.95 2.21
CA TYR A 2 19.78 8.59 2.40
C TYR A 2 20.89 7.58 2.76
N SER A 3 20.68 6.70 3.73
CA SER A 3 21.66 5.66 4.12
C SER A 3 22.02 4.76 2.94
N TYR A 4 21.01 4.32 2.17
CA TYR A 4 21.25 3.57 0.95
C TYR A 4 22.13 4.35 -0.04
N LEU A 5 21.81 5.61 -0.32
CA LEU A 5 22.55 6.43 -1.28
C LEU A 5 24.01 6.71 -0.86
N THR A 6 24.25 6.82 0.45
CA THR A 6 25.55 7.23 1.00
C THR A 6 26.46 6.07 1.36
N SER A 7 25.90 4.94 1.79
CA SER A 7 26.67 3.84 2.40
C SER A 7 26.43 2.48 1.75
N GLU A 8 25.23 2.19 1.23
CA GLU A 8 24.88 0.84 0.75
C GLU A 8 24.88 0.71 -0.78
N ARG A 9 24.69 1.81 -1.50
CA ARG A 9 24.63 1.82 -2.97
C ARG A 9 26.03 1.60 -3.52
N PRO A 10 26.26 0.56 -4.34
CA PRO A 10 27.58 0.32 -4.91
C PRO A 10 28.02 1.49 -5.79
N HIS A 11 29.33 1.76 -5.81
CA HIS A 11 29.91 2.74 -6.72
C HIS A 11 29.77 2.25 -8.17
N THR A 12 28.91 2.93 -8.93
CA THR A 12 28.60 2.59 -10.33
C THR A 12 28.35 3.86 -11.14
N LYS A 13 28.65 3.80 -12.44
CA LYS A 13 28.32 4.85 -13.42
C LYS A 13 26.82 4.90 -13.75
N SER A 14 26.02 3.94 -13.28
CA SER A 14 24.57 3.93 -13.49
C SER A 14 23.91 5.17 -12.91
N ARG A 15 23.07 5.83 -13.72
CA ARG A 15 22.24 6.99 -13.34
C ARG A 15 21.00 6.65 -12.51
N TYR A 16 20.68 5.37 -12.36
CA TYR A 16 19.49 4.95 -11.63
C TYR A 16 19.74 4.90 -10.13
N VAL A 17 18.77 5.36 -9.33
CA VAL A 17 18.86 5.36 -7.86
C VAL A 17 19.06 3.93 -7.34
N PHE A 18 18.14 3.02 -7.68
CA PHE A 18 18.21 1.62 -7.29
C PHE A 18 18.90 0.78 -8.36
N VAL A 19 19.95 0.07 -7.95
CA VAL A 19 20.74 -0.81 -8.81
C VAL A 19 20.83 -2.20 -8.18
N SER A 20 21.11 -3.20 -9.00
CA SER A 20 21.48 -4.54 -8.54
C SER A 20 22.70 -4.46 -7.62
N GLN A 21 22.77 -5.33 -6.62
CA GLN A 21 23.95 -5.50 -5.76
C GLN A 21 25.03 -6.39 -6.41
N LEU A 22 24.71 -7.05 -7.52
CA LEU A 22 25.64 -7.87 -8.28
C LEU A 22 26.09 -7.13 -9.53
N LYS A 23 27.37 -7.30 -9.90
CA LYS A 23 27.91 -6.82 -11.18
C LYS A 23 27.04 -7.37 -12.33
N PRO A 24 26.73 -6.57 -13.36
CA PRO A 24 27.29 -5.25 -13.66
C PRO A 24 26.57 -4.04 -13.01
N TYR A 25 25.88 -4.21 -11.88
CA TYR A 25 25.18 -3.14 -11.14
C TYR A 25 24.15 -2.39 -12.00
N GLU A 26 23.39 -3.14 -12.78
CA GLU A 26 22.35 -2.58 -13.64
C GLU A 26 21.20 -1.98 -12.85
N ARG A 27 20.36 -1.18 -13.52
CA ARG A 27 19.10 -0.70 -12.95
C ARG A 27 18.26 -1.87 -12.43
N LEU A 28 17.64 -1.68 -11.27
CA LEU A 28 16.72 -2.67 -10.75
C LEU A 28 15.49 -2.79 -11.67
N LYS A 29 15.20 -4.00 -12.15
CA LYS A 29 14.06 -4.25 -13.07
C LYS A 29 12.75 -4.31 -12.28
N HIS A 30 11.64 -3.97 -12.93
CA HIS A 30 10.30 -4.04 -12.32
C HIS A 30 10.00 -5.41 -11.69
N ARG A 31 10.35 -6.50 -12.39
CA ARG A 31 10.17 -7.86 -11.86
C ARG A 31 10.99 -8.12 -10.59
N SER A 32 12.20 -7.57 -10.50
CA SER A 32 13.06 -7.68 -9.32
C SER A 32 12.43 -6.99 -8.11
N ILE A 33 11.77 -5.84 -8.32
CA ILE A 33 11.01 -5.13 -7.27
C ILE A 33 9.89 -6.04 -6.73
N GLY A 34 9.12 -6.69 -7.61
CA GLY A 34 8.11 -7.67 -7.18
C GLY A 34 8.69 -8.78 -6.30
N ASN A 35 9.82 -9.36 -6.69
CA ASN A 35 10.50 -10.40 -5.93
C ASN A 35 11.00 -9.91 -4.56
N VAL A 36 11.51 -8.68 -4.48
CA VAL A 36 11.94 -8.07 -3.20
C VAL A 36 10.75 -7.97 -2.25
N ALA A 37 9.58 -7.53 -2.72
CA ALA A 37 8.38 -7.49 -1.87
C ALA A 37 7.97 -8.88 -1.37
N VAL A 38 7.98 -9.90 -2.24
CA VAL A 38 7.69 -11.28 -1.84
C VAL A 38 8.66 -11.75 -0.76
N GLN A 39 9.96 -11.46 -0.92
CA GLN A 39 10.97 -11.83 0.06
C GLN A 39 10.76 -11.13 1.40
N ILE A 40 10.47 -9.83 1.40
CA ILE A 40 10.16 -9.07 2.63
C ILE A 40 8.96 -9.70 3.36
N MET A 41 7.88 -9.98 2.64
CA MET A 41 6.66 -10.55 3.23
C MET A 41 6.93 -11.95 3.80
N LYS A 42 7.74 -12.76 3.11
CA LYS A 42 8.16 -14.09 3.58
C LYS A 42 8.97 -14.00 4.87
N VAL A 43 9.98 -13.11 4.93
CA VAL A 43 10.82 -12.92 6.11
C VAL A 43 10.01 -12.36 7.29
N ALA A 44 9.02 -11.52 7.02
CA ALA A 44 8.09 -11.00 8.02
C ALA A 44 7.03 -12.02 8.49
N GLY A 45 6.99 -13.23 7.93
CA GLY A 45 5.99 -14.25 8.28
C GLY A 45 4.58 -13.94 7.78
N ILE A 46 4.41 -13.04 6.80
CA ILE A 46 3.10 -12.65 6.30
C ILE A 46 2.64 -13.62 5.21
N ARG A 47 1.49 -14.26 5.44
CA ARG A 47 0.88 -15.22 4.50
C ARG A 47 0.47 -14.50 3.20
N GLN A 48 0.75 -15.13 2.05
CA GLN A 48 0.42 -14.61 0.72
C GLN A 48 -0.47 -15.59 -0.05
N SER A 49 -1.75 -15.65 0.30
CA SER A 49 -2.76 -16.51 -0.31
C SER A 49 -3.03 -16.12 -1.78
N LYS A 50 -3.77 -16.98 -2.50
CA LYS A 50 -4.24 -16.68 -3.85
C LYS A 50 -5.31 -15.59 -3.76
N GLY A 51 -5.16 -14.50 -4.52
CA GLY A 51 -6.06 -13.35 -4.50
C GLY A 51 -5.60 -12.19 -3.63
N ASP A 52 -4.66 -12.43 -2.70
CA ASP A 52 -4.10 -11.35 -1.87
C ASP A 52 -3.37 -10.31 -2.73
N ARG A 53 -3.45 -9.05 -2.32
CA ARG A 53 -2.69 -7.97 -2.96
C ARG A 53 -1.21 -8.15 -2.63
N LYS A 54 -0.36 -8.26 -3.67
CA LYS A 54 1.08 -8.53 -3.53
C LYS A 54 1.90 -7.43 -4.20
N GLY A 55 3.20 -7.41 -3.89
CA GLY A 55 4.16 -6.49 -4.49
C GLY A 55 4.10 -5.09 -3.90
N PHE A 56 4.87 -4.17 -4.49
CA PHE A 56 5.03 -2.81 -3.96
C PHE A 56 3.79 -1.92 -4.09
N HIS A 57 2.77 -2.31 -4.86
CA HIS A 57 1.50 -1.58 -4.92
C HIS A 57 0.77 -1.51 -3.56
N ILE A 58 1.06 -2.45 -2.65
CA ILE A 58 0.52 -2.40 -1.27
C ILE A 58 0.97 -1.13 -0.54
N PHE A 59 2.20 -0.65 -0.76
CA PHE A 59 2.72 0.54 -0.11
C PHE A 59 2.02 1.79 -0.62
N ARG A 60 1.81 1.89 -1.95
CA ARG A 60 1.07 3.00 -2.54
C ARG A 60 -0.38 3.03 -2.04
N HIS A 61 -1.00 1.87 -1.93
CA HIS A 61 -2.36 1.78 -1.39
C HIS A 61 -2.41 2.20 0.07
N HIS A 62 -1.54 1.63 0.90
CA HIS A 62 -1.46 1.99 2.32
C HIS A 62 -1.21 3.48 2.52
N PHE A 63 -0.30 4.07 1.74
CA PHE A 63 -0.02 5.50 1.79
C PHE A 63 -1.28 6.33 1.50
N ALA A 64 -2.03 6.01 0.44
CA ALA A 64 -3.26 6.71 0.08
C ALA A 64 -4.33 6.57 1.17
N THR A 65 -4.57 5.35 1.67
CA THR A 65 -5.60 5.09 2.68
C THR A 65 -5.23 5.68 4.04
N ALA A 66 -3.95 5.70 4.39
CA ALA A 66 -3.48 6.34 5.62
C ALA A 66 -3.69 7.86 5.56
N LEU A 67 -3.40 8.52 4.43
CA LEU A 67 -3.67 9.95 4.28
C LEU A 67 -5.18 10.26 4.33
N LEU A 68 -6.01 9.43 3.69
CA LEU A 68 -7.47 9.55 3.77
C LEU A 68 -7.98 9.43 5.21
N GLY A 69 -7.58 8.38 5.92
CA GLY A 69 -7.98 8.15 7.31
C GLY A 69 -7.49 9.21 8.29
N ASN A 70 -6.46 9.99 7.93
CA ASN A 70 -5.99 11.16 8.70
C ASN A 70 -6.67 12.48 8.27
N GLY A 71 -7.71 12.43 7.43
CA GLY A 71 -8.46 13.60 7.00
C GLY A 71 -7.70 14.54 6.06
N ILE A 72 -6.64 14.06 5.40
CA ILE A 72 -5.88 14.89 4.45
C ILE A 72 -6.77 15.16 3.22
N PRO A 73 -6.87 16.42 2.75
CA PRO A 73 -7.74 16.75 1.63
C PRO A 73 -7.39 15.96 0.35
N GLN A 74 -8.42 15.42 -0.30
CA GLN A 74 -8.28 14.62 -1.52
C GLN A 74 -7.39 15.25 -2.61
N PRO A 75 -7.46 16.58 -2.90
CA PRO A 75 -6.57 17.20 -3.89
C PRO A 75 -5.09 17.08 -3.54
N VAL A 76 -4.75 17.15 -2.25
CA VAL A 76 -3.38 16.98 -1.75
C VAL A 76 -2.93 15.54 -1.97
N ILE A 77 -3.75 14.57 -1.57
CA ILE A 77 -3.44 13.14 -1.74
C ILE A 77 -3.26 12.81 -3.23
N SER A 78 -4.16 13.26 -4.10
CA SER A 78 -4.04 13.05 -5.55
C SER A 78 -2.73 13.62 -6.09
N ARG A 79 -2.37 14.84 -5.71
CA ARG A 79 -1.12 15.46 -6.16
C ARG A 79 0.11 14.71 -5.66
N THR A 80 0.12 14.26 -4.40
CA THR A 80 1.22 13.47 -3.84
C THR A 80 1.35 12.10 -4.50
N LEU A 81 0.23 11.49 -4.87
CA LEU A 81 0.20 10.24 -5.63
C LEU A 81 0.59 10.45 -7.11
N GLY A 82 0.60 11.69 -7.61
CA GLY A 82 0.82 11.99 -9.02
C GLY A 82 -0.39 11.68 -9.90
N HIS A 83 -1.59 11.68 -9.32
CA HIS A 83 -2.84 11.55 -10.06
C HIS A 83 -3.30 12.91 -10.57
N THR A 84 -3.69 12.96 -11.85
CA THR A 84 -4.22 14.17 -12.50
C THR A 84 -5.69 14.42 -12.19
N SER A 85 -6.44 13.39 -11.79
CA SER A 85 -7.86 13.47 -11.44
C SER A 85 -8.11 12.95 -10.02
N SER A 86 -8.99 13.62 -9.28
CA SER A 86 -9.47 13.17 -7.96
C SER A 86 -10.29 11.88 -8.05
N VAL A 87 -10.92 11.57 -9.18
CA VAL A 87 -11.71 10.33 -9.39
C VAL A 87 -10.86 9.07 -9.12
N SER A 88 -9.55 9.15 -9.39
CA SER A 88 -8.62 8.05 -9.11
C SER A 88 -8.48 7.69 -7.63
N LEU A 89 -8.92 8.56 -6.71
CA LEU A 89 -8.96 8.29 -5.28
C LEU A 89 -10.11 7.37 -4.86
N GLU A 90 -11.15 7.21 -5.68
CA GLU A 90 -12.31 6.36 -5.37
C GLU A 90 -11.92 4.94 -5.00
N SER A 91 -10.87 4.41 -5.64
CA SER A 91 -10.33 3.07 -5.35
C SER A 91 -9.75 2.92 -3.94
N TYR A 92 -9.45 4.03 -3.25
CA TYR A 92 -8.96 4.06 -1.88
C TYR A 92 -10.05 4.44 -0.87
N LEU A 93 -11.09 5.17 -1.26
CA LEU A 93 -12.20 5.56 -0.38
C LEU A 93 -12.89 4.34 0.26
N LYS A 94 -13.00 3.23 -0.48
CA LYS A 94 -13.55 1.96 0.04
C LYS A 94 -12.77 1.37 1.21
N ALA A 95 -11.53 1.80 1.41
CA ALA A 95 -10.67 1.36 2.50
C ALA A 95 -10.56 2.37 3.64
N ASP A 96 -11.21 3.54 3.54
CA ASP A 96 -11.27 4.55 4.59
C ASP A 96 -12.35 4.18 5.64
N PHE A 97 -12.10 3.07 6.32
CA PHE A 97 -13.04 2.50 7.27
C PHE A 97 -13.49 3.45 8.39
N PRO A 98 -12.62 4.31 8.97
CA PRO A 98 -13.03 5.30 9.95
C PRO A 98 -14.17 6.20 9.47
N HIS A 99 -14.02 6.86 8.32
CA HIS A 99 -15.04 7.76 7.79
C HIS A 99 -16.24 6.99 7.20
N LEU A 100 -16.03 5.79 6.65
CA LEU A 100 -17.14 4.93 6.20
C LEU A 100 -18.10 4.56 7.35
N LYS A 101 -17.60 4.43 8.59
CA LYS A 101 -18.47 4.21 9.76
C LYS A 101 -19.35 5.41 10.07
N GLU A 102 -18.89 6.62 9.83
CA GLU A 102 -19.69 7.83 10.04
C GLU A 102 -20.88 7.90 9.09
N CYS A 103 -20.75 7.32 7.89
CA CYS A 103 -21.83 7.19 6.92
C CYS A 103 -22.75 5.98 7.17
N SER A 104 -22.52 5.18 8.22
CA SER A 104 -23.33 4.00 8.48
C SER A 104 -24.71 4.37 9.03
N ILE A 105 -25.72 3.61 8.62
CA ILE A 105 -27.08 3.77 9.15
C ILE A 105 -27.14 3.07 10.51
N ASN A 106 -27.68 3.77 11.51
CA ASN A 106 -27.94 3.19 12.83
C ASN A 106 -28.93 2.01 12.72
N ILE A 107 -28.51 0.84 13.21
CA ILE A 107 -29.30 -0.40 13.19
C ILE A 107 -30.08 -0.66 14.49
N GLU A 108 -30.08 0.26 15.47
CA GLU A 108 -30.83 0.13 16.73
C GLU A 108 -32.32 -0.12 16.50
N ARG A 109 -32.88 0.38 15.40
CA ARG A 109 -34.29 0.15 15.01
C ARG A 109 -34.52 -1.21 14.33
N PHE A 110 -33.48 -1.97 14.08
CA PHE A 110 -33.50 -3.27 13.41
C PHE A 110 -32.78 -4.32 14.28
N PRO A 111 -33.35 -4.70 15.44
CA PRO A 111 -32.72 -5.65 16.34
C PRO A 111 -32.54 -7.00 15.64
N VAL A 112 -31.29 -7.46 15.57
CA VAL A 112 -30.95 -8.78 15.04
C VAL A 112 -31.18 -9.81 16.15
N ALA A 113 -31.90 -10.89 15.83
CA ALA A 113 -32.17 -11.97 16.78
C ALA A 113 -30.85 -12.57 17.29
N LYS A 114 -30.79 -12.90 18.59
CA LYS A 114 -29.58 -13.42 19.25
C LYS A 114 -29.06 -14.70 18.58
N GLU A 115 -29.93 -15.48 17.93
CA GLU A 115 -29.57 -16.71 17.22
C GLU A 115 -28.68 -16.48 15.97
N VAL A 116 -28.56 -15.24 15.48
CA VAL A 116 -27.79 -14.92 14.26
C VAL A 116 -26.30 -14.70 14.55
N PHE A 117 -25.93 -14.32 15.78
CA PHE A 117 -24.52 -14.09 16.17
C PHE A 117 -23.89 -15.28 16.92
N SER A 118 -24.66 -16.33 17.20
CA SER A 118 -24.15 -17.60 17.69
C SER A 118 -23.47 -18.35 16.54
N HIS A 119 -22.20 -18.04 16.31
CA HIS A 119 -21.30 -18.98 15.65
C HIS A 119 -20.75 -19.93 16.72
N GLU A 120 -21.28 -21.16 16.74
CA GLU A 120 -20.50 -22.35 17.14
C GLU A 120 -19.31 -22.55 16.19
#